data_AF-A0A7Y0D8D2-F1
#
_entry.id   AF-A0A7Y0D8D2-F1
#
_cell.length_a   1.000
_cell.length_b   1.000
_cell.length_c   1.000
_cell.angle_alpha   90.00
_cell.angle_beta   90.00
_cell.angle_gamma   90.00
#
_symmetry.space_group_name_H-M   'P 1'
#
loop_
_entity.id
_entity.type
_entity.pdbx_description
1 polymer ?
#
loop_
_entity_poly.entity_id
_entity_poly.type
_entity_poly.pdbx_seq_one_letter_code
_entity_poly.pdbx_strand_id
1 'polypeptide(L)'
;AVREGANRSLAVLEDSLRLAASEREAAGAARTAREEMLQRVRADVETRARELAELTDVAHRDEVARAQQLLRIEQLETRAIDDLGLDPTVLLEEFGPHRPVPVVHLPDADVDPEAPTEVPYVREQQEKRLRSAERALSLLGRVNPLALEEFAALEERHKFLVDQLADLKKTRTDLLEIVREIDERVEQVFADAYRDTAAAFDGVFPRLFPGGEGRLVLTDPDNMLTTGVEVEARPAGKKIKRLSLLSGGERSLTAVALLVAIFKARPSPFYVMDEVEAALDDANLGRLLELFKELQEDSQLIVVTHQKRTMEIADALYGVTMRGDGVTTVISQRMREDVSA
;
A
#
# COMPACT_ATOMS: atom_id res chain seq x y z
N ALA A 1 -58.75 139.73 -42.65
CA ALA A 1 -57.36 139.23 -42.67
C ALA A 1 -57.15 138.08 -41.67
N VAL A 2 -57.15 138.31 -40.35
CA VAL A 2 -56.81 137.26 -39.34
C VAL A 2 -57.77 136.06 -39.36
N ARG A 3 -59.10 136.29 -39.46
CA ARG A 3 -60.11 135.22 -39.51
C ARG A 3 -59.98 134.31 -40.74
N GLU A 4 -59.61 134.88 -41.88
CA GLU A 4 -59.48 134.15 -43.15
C GLU A 4 -58.19 133.33 -43.20
N GLY A 5 -57.09 133.88 -42.66
CA GLY A 5 -55.85 133.14 -42.43
C GLY A 5 -56.04 131.98 -41.44
N ALA A 6 -56.79 132.21 -40.36
CA ALA A 6 -57.11 131.16 -39.39
C ALA A 6 -57.92 130.01 -40.02
N ASN A 7 -58.94 130.31 -40.83
CA ASN A 7 -59.74 129.30 -41.52
C ASN A 7 -58.92 128.50 -42.55
N ARG A 8 -58.00 129.14 -43.27
CA ARG A 8 -57.13 128.47 -44.23
C ARG A 8 -56.12 127.54 -43.53
N SER A 9 -55.54 127.98 -42.42
CA SER A 9 -54.69 127.14 -41.58
C SER A 9 -55.45 125.97 -40.98
N LEU A 10 -56.71 126.18 -40.56
CA LEU A 10 -57.58 125.11 -40.04
C LEU A 10 -57.83 124.04 -41.11
N ALA A 11 -58.17 124.42 -42.34
CA ALA A 11 -58.41 123.48 -43.44
C ALA A 11 -57.15 122.65 -43.79
N VAL A 12 -55.97 123.29 -43.83
CA VAL A 12 -54.69 122.58 -44.08
C VAL A 12 -54.34 121.64 -42.92
N LEU A 13 -54.64 122.05 -41.68
CA LEU A 13 -54.46 121.20 -40.50
C LEU A 13 -55.43 120.00 -40.52
N GLU A 14 -56.69 120.21 -40.92
CA GLU A 14 -57.69 119.14 -41.05
C GLU A 14 -57.29 118.13 -42.13
N ASP A 15 -56.83 118.59 -43.31
CA ASP A 15 -56.32 117.71 -44.36
C ASP A 15 -55.05 116.95 -43.92
N SER A 16 -54.13 117.61 -43.22
CA SER A 16 -52.91 116.96 -42.69
C SER A 16 -53.24 115.93 -41.61
N LEU A 17 -54.20 116.23 -40.72
CA LEU A 17 -54.68 115.30 -39.70
C LEU A 17 -55.38 114.10 -40.33
N ARG A 18 -56.18 114.31 -41.39
CA ARG A 18 -56.83 113.21 -42.13
C ARG A 18 -55.80 112.32 -42.83
N LEU A 19 -54.79 112.91 -43.48
CA LEU A 19 -53.72 112.14 -44.12
C LEU A 19 -52.94 111.33 -43.08
N ALA A 20 -52.51 111.97 -41.99
CA ALA A 20 -51.81 111.31 -40.90
C ALA A 20 -52.65 110.21 -40.23
N ALA A 21 -53.97 110.39 -40.12
CA ALA A 21 -54.89 109.35 -39.65
C ALA A 21 -54.93 108.16 -40.60
N SER A 22 -55.04 108.40 -41.92
CA SER A 22 -55.04 107.33 -42.92
C SER A 22 -53.73 106.55 -42.99
N GLU A 23 -52.58 107.24 -42.89
CA GLU A 23 -51.26 106.61 -42.82
C GLU A 23 -51.09 105.79 -41.55
N ARG A 24 -51.59 106.29 -40.41
CA ARG A 24 -51.60 105.57 -39.14
C ARG A 24 -52.48 104.32 -39.20
N GLU A 25 -53.66 104.40 -39.80
CA GLU A 25 -54.55 103.24 -40.00
C GLU A 25 -53.91 102.20 -40.91
N ALA A 26 -53.33 102.61 -42.04
CA ALA A 26 -52.63 101.72 -42.96
C ALA A 26 -51.40 101.05 -42.30
N ALA A 27 -50.61 101.81 -41.55
CA ALA A 27 -49.49 101.27 -40.77
C ALA A 27 -49.96 100.33 -39.66
N GLY A 28 -51.09 100.65 -39.01
CA GLY A 28 -51.74 99.80 -38.03
C GLY A 28 -52.18 98.45 -38.62
N ALA A 29 -52.87 98.47 -39.76
CA ALA A 29 -53.31 97.26 -40.47
C ALA A 29 -52.12 96.42 -41.00
N ALA A 30 -51.07 97.06 -41.50
CA ALA A 30 -49.87 96.35 -41.95
C ALA A 30 -49.13 95.71 -40.76
N ARG A 31 -49.11 96.38 -39.60
CA ARG A 31 -48.54 95.83 -38.37
C ARG A 31 -49.33 94.63 -37.87
N THR A 32 -50.66 94.71 -37.80
CA THR A 32 -51.49 93.57 -37.35
C THR A 32 -51.35 92.38 -38.29
N ALA A 33 -51.34 92.59 -39.61
CA ALA A 33 -51.12 91.52 -40.59
C ALA A 33 -49.75 90.83 -40.41
N ARG A 34 -48.69 91.61 -40.13
CA ARG A 34 -47.35 91.05 -39.83
C ARG A 34 -47.31 90.32 -38.49
N GLU A 35 -48.00 90.83 -37.47
CA GLU A 35 -48.11 90.17 -36.16
C GLU A 35 -48.85 88.82 -36.28
N GLU A 36 -49.95 88.76 -37.04
CA GLU A 36 -50.66 87.51 -37.34
C GLU A 36 -49.79 86.51 -38.12
N MET A 37 -49.06 86.97 -39.15
CA MET A 37 -48.15 86.11 -39.90
C MET A 37 -47.04 85.56 -39.01
N LEU A 38 -46.46 86.41 -38.15
CA LEU A 38 -45.43 85.98 -37.20
C LEU A 38 -45.98 84.95 -36.20
N GLN A 39 -47.20 85.12 -35.72
CA GLN A 39 -47.85 84.15 -34.84
C GLN A 39 -48.06 82.81 -35.53
N ARG A 40 -48.50 82.79 -36.80
CA ARG A 40 -48.64 81.55 -37.59
C ARG A 40 -47.30 80.85 -37.78
N VAL A 41 -46.27 81.58 -38.21
CA VAL A 41 -44.92 81.01 -38.39
C VAL A 41 -44.37 80.47 -37.07
N ARG A 42 -44.61 81.15 -35.94
CA ARG A 42 -44.21 80.63 -34.62
C ARG A 42 -44.93 79.34 -34.25
N ALA A 43 -46.25 79.26 -34.48
CA ALA A 43 -47.02 78.06 -34.22
C ALA A 43 -46.55 76.88 -35.10
N ASP A 44 -46.22 77.13 -36.36
CA ASP A 44 -45.67 76.12 -37.27
C ASP A 44 -44.29 75.63 -36.81
N VAL A 45 -43.40 76.55 -36.42
CA VAL A 45 -42.07 76.21 -35.87
C VAL A 45 -42.20 75.38 -34.60
N GLU A 46 -43.10 75.74 -33.68
CA GLU A 46 -43.34 74.95 -32.47
C GLU A 46 -43.88 73.55 -32.79
N THR A 47 -44.78 73.43 -33.77
CA THR A 47 -45.33 72.13 -34.19
C THR A 47 -44.24 71.25 -34.80
N ARG A 48 -43.45 71.79 -35.73
CA ARG A 48 -42.34 71.05 -36.35
C ARG A 48 -41.23 70.71 -35.36
N ALA A 49 -40.97 71.58 -34.39
CA ALA A 49 -40.01 71.28 -33.33
C ALA A 49 -40.46 70.11 -32.45
N ARG A 50 -41.76 69.99 -32.15
CA ARG A 50 -42.32 68.84 -31.42
C ARG A 50 -42.23 67.55 -32.24
N GLU A 51 -42.63 67.58 -33.51
CA GLU A 51 -42.51 66.42 -34.41
C GLU A 51 -41.05 65.95 -34.52
N LEU A 52 -40.10 66.88 -34.66
CA LEU A 52 -38.67 66.56 -34.70
C LEU A 52 -38.19 65.92 -33.40
N ALA A 53 -38.61 66.43 -32.25
CA ALA A 53 -38.26 65.87 -30.95
C ALA A 53 -38.80 64.44 -30.81
N GLU A 54 -40.07 64.20 -31.14
CA GLU A 54 -40.67 62.87 -31.09
C GLU A 54 -39.97 61.87 -32.02
N LEU A 55 -39.67 62.27 -33.25
CA LEU A 55 -38.95 61.42 -34.21
C LEU A 55 -37.52 61.11 -33.73
N THR A 56 -36.84 62.09 -33.13
CA THR A 56 -35.50 61.90 -32.57
C THR A 56 -35.52 60.92 -31.40
N ASP A 57 -36.53 61.02 -30.52
CA ASP A 57 -36.70 60.10 -29.39
C ASP A 57 -37.02 58.66 -29.83
N VAL A 58 -37.79 58.48 -30.90
CA VAL A 58 -38.03 57.16 -31.49
C VAL A 58 -36.74 56.61 -32.10
N ALA A 59 -36.05 57.40 -32.92
CA ALA A 59 -34.80 56.98 -33.55
C ALA A 59 -33.74 56.58 -32.51
N HIS A 60 -33.58 57.38 -31.46
CA HIS A 60 -32.64 57.07 -30.38
C HIS A 60 -33.01 55.78 -29.63
N ARG A 61 -34.30 55.54 -29.36
CA ARG A 61 -34.76 54.29 -28.75
C ARG A 61 -34.44 53.07 -29.62
N ASP A 62 -34.66 53.18 -30.93
CA ASP A 62 -34.36 52.10 -31.88
C ASP A 62 -32.85 51.85 -32.01
N GLU A 63 -32.03 52.91 -32.00
CA GLU A 63 -30.57 52.80 -31.99
C GLU A 63 -30.08 52.07 -30.74
N VAL A 64 -30.60 52.43 -29.56
CA VAL A 64 -30.26 51.76 -28.30
C VAL A 64 -30.70 50.29 -28.33
N ALA A 65 -31.92 50.00 -28.79
CA ALA A 65 -32.40 48.62 -28.91
C ALA A 65 -31.53 47.80 -29.87
N ARG A 66 -31.16 48.37 -31.03
CA ARG A 66 -30.26 47.73 -32.00
C ARG A 66 -28.88 47.44 -31.40
N ALA A 67 -28.29 48.41 -30.69
CA ALA A 67 -27.01 48.24 -30.02
C ALA A 67 -27.06 47.12 -28.97
N GLN A 68 -28.14 47.05 -28.18
CA GLN A 68 -28.36 45.98 -27.20
C GLN A 68 -28.48 44.60 -27.87
N GLN A 69 -29.20 44.49 -28.99
CA GLN A 69 -29.31 43.22 -29.71
C GLN A 69 -27.98 42.78 -30.31
N LEU A 70 -27.21 43.70 -30.90
CA LEU A 70 -25.89 43.39 -31.44
C LEU A 70 -24.94 42.88 -30.36
N LEU A 71 -24.88 43.57 -29.21
CA LEU A 71 -24.08 43.12 -28.07
C LEU A 71 -24.54 41.73 -27.58
N ARG A 72 -25.84 41.47 -27.59
CA ARG A 72 -26.38 40.17 -27.18
C ARG A 72 -25.98 39.05 -28.14
N ILE A 73 -25.96 39.33 -29.44
CA ILE A 73 -25.49 38.39 -30.47
C ILE A 73 -24.00 38.10 -30.25
N GLU A 74 -23.18 39.14 -30.12
CA GLU A 74 -21.74 39.00 -29.87
C GLU A 74 -21.45 38.16 -28.60
N GLN A 75 -22.19 38.40 -27.51
CA GLN A 75 -22.08 37.58 -26.30
C GLN A 75 -22.40 36.10 -26.53
N LEU A 76 -23.39 35.79 -27.38
CA LEU A 76 -23.75 34.42 -27.70
C LEU A 76 -22.72 33.76 -28.62
N GLU A 77 -22.15 34.52 -29.55
CA GLU A 77 -21.08 34.07 -30.45
C GLU A 77 -19.83 33.69 -29.66
N THR A 78 -19.37 34.56 -28.75
CA THR A 78 -18.22 34.28 -27.88
C THR A 78 -18.47 33.04 -27.02
N ARG A 79 -19.68 32.88 -26.46
CA ARG A 79 -20.02 31.69 -25.68
C ARG A 79 -20.03 30.40 -26.51
N ALA A 80 -20.45 30.44 -27.77
CA ALA A 80 -20.39 29.27 -28.64
C ALA A 80 -18.94 28.78 -28.82
N ILE A 81 -18.00 29.72 -28.95
CA ILE A 81 -16.58 29.40 -29.09
C ILE A 81 -16.00 28.92 -27.76
N ASP A 82 -16.22 29.64 -26.67
CA ASP A 82 -15.59 29.33 -25.37
C ASP A 82 -16.15 28.06 -24.74
N ASP A 83 -17.48 27.88 -24.73
CA ASP A 83 -18.12 26.76 -24.05
C ASP A 83 -18.12 25.48 -24.91
N LEU A 84 -18.27 25.62 -26.24
CA LEU A 84 -18.46 24.49 -27.17
C LEU A 84 -17.33 24.29 -28.17
N GLY A 85 -16.42 25.26 -28.33
CA GLY A 85 -15.33 25.18 -29.31
C GLY A 85 -15.79 25.25 -30.77
N LEU A 86 -17.00 25.75 -31.03
CA LEU A 86 -17.62 25.76 -32.36
C LEU A 86 -17.84 27.19 -32.88
N ASP A 87 -17.65 27.37 -34.19
CA ASP A 87 -18.05 28.60 -34.87
C ASP A 87 -19.58 28.76 -34.83
N PRO A 88 -20.12 29.97 -34.57
CA PRO A 88 -21.56 30.19 -34.48
C PRO A 88 -22.35 29.77 -35.72
N THR A 89 -21.76 29.93 -36.91
CA THR A 89 -22.40 29.56 -38.19
C THR A 89 -22.52 28.05 -38.28
N VAL A 90 -21.44 27.33 -37.95
CA VAL A 90 -21.42 25.85 -37.93
C VAL A 90 -22.38 25.31 -36.87
N LEU A 91 -22.41 25.91 -35.68
CA LEU A 91 -23.33 25.54 -34.61
C LEU A 91 -24.79 25.66 -35.07
N LEU A 92 -25.15 26.75 -35.74
CA LEU A 92 -26.49 26.91 -36.27
C LEU A 92 -26.75 25.93 -37.41
N GLU A 93 -25.84 25.79 -38.37
CA GLU A 93 -26.03 24.89 -39.51
C GLU A 93 -26.25 23.45 -39.08
N GLU A 94 -25.46 22.95 -38.12
CA GLU A 94 -25.43 21.56 -37.68
C GLU A 94 -26.38 21.23 -36.52
N PHE A 95 -26.62 22.17 -35.61
CA PHE A 95 -27.39 21.96 -34.38
C PHE A 95 -28.56 22.94 -34.21
N GLY A 96 -28.89 23.69 -35.27
CA GLY A 96 -29.98 24.64 -35.26
C GLY A 96 -31.37 23.99 -35.21
N PRO A 97 -32.42 24.78 -34.89
CA PRO A 97 -33.80 24.29 -34.79
C PRO A 97 -34.38 23.67 -36.07
N HIS A 98 -33.74 23.92 -37.22
CA HIS A 98 -34.12 23.35 -38.52
C HIS A 98 -33.64 21.91 -38.72
N ARG A 99 -32.74 21.39 -37.86
CA ARG A 99 -32.31 19.98 -37.91
C ARG A 99 -33.08 19.13 -36.89
N PRO A 100 -33.36 17.87 -37.23
CA PRO A 100 -33.90 16.93 -36.27
C PRO A 100 -32.83 16.58 -35.22
N VAL A 101 -33.27 16.32 -33.98
CA VAL A 101 -32.38 16.07 -32.84
C VAL A 101 -32.17 14.57 -32.67
N PRO A 102 -30.92 14.09 -32.62
CA PRO A 102 -30.62 12.69 -32.34
C PRO A 102 -31.10 12.28 -30.93
N VAL A 103 -31.67 11.07 -30.86
CA VAL A 103 -32.01 10.41 -29.59
C VAL A 103 -30.76 9.68 -29.09
N VAL A 104 -30.19 10.16 -27.99
CA VAL A 104 -29.02 9.52 -27.35
C VAL A 104 -29.54 8.46 -26.39
N HIS A 105 -29.24 7.19 -26.69
CA HIS A 105 -29.54 6.08 -25.80
C HIS A 105 -28.42 5.91 -24.77
N LEU A 106 -28.80 5.74 -23.50
CA LEU A 106 -27.86 5.36 -22.45
C LEU A 106 -27.51 3.86 -22.62
N PRO A 107 -26.28 3.42 -22.29
CA PRO A 107 -25.81 2.06 -22.51
C PRO A 107 -26.68 0.95 -21.88
N ASP A 108 -27.51 1.27 -20.87
CA ASP A 108 -28.32 0.32 -20.10
C ASP A 108 -29.84 0.56 -20.22
N ALA A 109 -30.29 1.35 -21.21
CA ALA A 109 -31.72 1.55 -21.45
C ALA A 109 -32.27 0.43 -22.36
N ASP A 110 -33.38 -0.19 -21.99
CA ASP A 110 -34.13 -1.07 -22.89
C ASP A 110 -34.62 -0.24 -24.10
N VAL A 111 -33.94 -0.38 -25.23
CA VAL A 111 -34.25 0.35 -26.46
C VAL A 111 -35.22 -0.47 -27.30
N ASP A 112 -36.38 0.10 -27.61
CA ASP A 112 -37.26 -0.41 -28.65
C ASP A 112 -36.59 -0.21 -30.03
N PRO A 113 -36.27 -1.27 -30.80
CA PRO A 113 -35.59 -1.14 -32.08
C PRO A 113 -36.40 -0.42 -33.17
N GLU A 114 -37.72 -0.20 -32.97
CA GLU A 114 -38.56 0.60 -33.86
C GLU A 114 -38.67 2.09 -33.44
N ALA A 115 -38.04 2.49 -32.34
CA ALA A 115 -38.07 3.87 -31.88
C ALA A 115 -37.38 4.82 -32.89
N PRO A 116 -37.92 6.03 -33.11
CA PRO A 116 -37.29 7.01 -34.00
C PRO A 116 -35.90 7.41 -33.49
N THR A 117 -34.91 7.32 -34.37
CA THR A 117 -33.52 7.72 -34.09
C THR A 117 -33.36 9.24 -33.99
N GLU A 118 -34.28 10.00 -34.59
CA GLU A 118 -34.28 11.46 -34.59
C GLU A 118 -35.70 12.00 -34.35
N VAL A 119 -35.80 13.09 -33.60
CA VAL A 119 -37.08 13.74 -33.28
C VAL A 119 -37.04 15.23 -33.65
N PRO A 120 -38.17 15.85 -34.01
CA PRO A 120 -38.22 17.29 -34.28
C PRO A 120 -37.70 18.12 -33.10
N TYR A 121 -37.06 19.25 -33.39
CA TYR A 121 -36.59 20.16 -32.35
C TYR A 121 -37.77 20.76 -31.57
N VAL A 122 -37.81 20.48 -30.26
CA VAL A 122 -38.74 21.10 -29.32
C VAL A 122 -37.92 21.75 -28.20
N ARG A 123 -37.92 23.09 -28.17
CA ARG A 123 -37.11 23.90 -27.23
C ARG A 123 -37.21 23.42 -25.78
N GLU A 124 -38.44 23.26 -25.28
CA GLU A 124 -38.69 22.88 -23.88
C GLU A 124 -38.08 21.50 -23.54
N GLN A 125 -38.14 20.53 -24.46
CA GLN A 125 -37.55 19.21 -24.27
C GLN A 125 -36.02 19.26 -24.26
N GLN A 126 -35.42 20.08 -25.13
CA GLN A 126 -33.97 20.24 -25.19
C GLN A 126 -33.42 20.97 -23.97
N GLU A 127 -34.12 22.00 -23.47
CA GLU A 127 -33.76 22.67 -22.22
C GLU A 127 -33.86 21.72 -21.02
N LYS A 128 -34.85 20.83 -21.00
CA LYS A 128 -34.94 19.78 -19.98
C LYS A 128 -33.78 18.78 -20.07
N ARG A 129 -33.43 18.33 -21.28
CA ARG A 129 -32.27 17.45 -21.56
C ARG A 129 -30.96 18.10 -21.11
N LEU A 130 -30.73 19.36 -21.46
CA LEU A 130 -29.53 20.12 -21.08
C LEU A 130 -29.42 20.19 -19.56
N ARG A 131 -30.47 20.61 -18.85
CA ARG A 131 -30.48 20.67 -17.38
C ARG A 131 -30.19 19.31 -16.74
N SER A 132 -30.70 18.20 -17.30
CA SER A 132 -30.36 16.86 -16.79
C SER A 132 -28.91 16.48 -17.04
N ALA A 133 -28.37 16.81 -18.22
CA ALA A 133 -26.98 16.53 -18.57
C ALA A 133 -26.01 17.35 -17.72
N GLU A 134 -26.28 18.64 -17.51
CA GLU A 134 -25.49 19.51 -16.62
C GLU A 134 -25.48 19.00 -15.18
N ARG A 135 -26.62 18.51 -14.68
CA ARG A 135 -26.68 17.86 -13.35
C ARG A 135 -25.83 16.59 -13.32
N ALA A 136 -25.94 15.73 -14.32
CA ALA A 136 -25.13 14.51 -14.42
C ALA A 136 -23.62 14.81 -14.49
N LEU A 137 -23.24 15.83 -15.28
CA LEU A 137 -21.87 16.30 -15.36
C LEU A 137 -21.37 16.85 -14.02
N SER A 138 -22.20 17.62 -13.31
CA SER A 138 -21.84 18.14 -11.99
C SER A 138 -21.67 17.04 -10.93
N LEU A 139 -22.40 15.92 -11.05
CA LEU A 139 -22.31 14.77 -10.16
C LEU A 139 -20.99 14.00 -10.33
N LEU A 140 -20.40 14.01 -11.53
CA LEU A 140 -19.08 13.41 -11.79
C LEU A 140 -17.95 14.11 -11.03
N GLY A 141 -18.21 15.31 -10.49
CA GLY A 141 -17.24 16.08 -9.74
C GLY A 141 -16.21 16.76 -10.63
N ARG A 142 -15.13 17.25 -10.01
CA ARG A 142 -14.05 17.92 -10.75
C ARG A 142 -13.15 16.88 -11.37
N VAL A 143 -12.73 17.11 -12.62
CA VAL A 143 -11.68 16.31 -13.26
C VAL A 143 -10.42 16.42 -12.42
N ASN A 144 -9.89 15.29 -11.96
CA ASN A 144 -8.61 15.23 -11.26
C ASN A 144 -7.48 15.22 -12.30
N PRO A 145 -6.71 16.31 -12.48
CA PRO A 145 -5.66 16.36 -13.49
C PRO A 145 -4.48 15.43 -13.16
N LEU A 146 -4.32 15.03 -11.89
CA LEU A 146 -3.26 14.13 -11.44
C LEU A 146 -3.65 12.65 -11.56
N ALA A 147 -4.89 12.33 -11.94
CA ALA A 147 -5.39 10.95 -11.93
C ALA A 147 -4.55 10.00 -12.79
N LEU A 148 -4.03 10.47 -13.93
CA LEU A 148 -3.19 9.65 -14.81
C LEU A 148 -1.82 9.37 -14.19
N GLU A 149 -1.21 10.36 -13.54
CA GLU A 149 0.08 10.21 -12.86
C GLU A 149 -0.05 9.32 -11.61
N GLU A 150 -1.10 9.54 -10.82
CA GLU A 150 -1.42 8.73 -9.64
C GLU A 150 -1.69 7.26 -10.02
N PHE A 151 -2.42 7.03 -11.11
CA PHE A 151 -2.67 5.69 -11.63
C PHE A 151 -1.35 5.00 -12.01
N ALA A 152 -0.48 5.66 -12.77
CA ALA A 152 0.82 5.11 -13.16
C ALA A 152 1.70 4.79 -11.94
N ALA A 153 1.76 5.68 -10.95
CA ALA A 153 2.51 5.46 -9.72
C ALA A 153 1.94 4.31 -8.87
N LEU A 154 0.61 4.19 -8.80
CA LEU A 154 -0.06 3.07 -8.12
C LEU A 154 0.17 1.75 -8.83
N GLU A 155 0.15 1.74 -10.16
CA GLU A 155 0.42 0.55 -10.97
C GLU A 155 1.86 0.07 -10.77
N GLU A 156 2.85 0.97 -10.78
CA GLU A 156 4.25 0.63 -10.50
C GLU A 156 4.41 0.05 -9.09
N ARG A 157 3.81 0.70 -8.08
CA ARG A 157 3.84 0.20 -6.70
C ARG A 157 3.17 -1.15 -6.57
N HIS A 158 2.04 -1.36 -7.24
CA HIS A 158 1.32 -2.63 -7.25
C HIS A 158 2.20 -3.74 -7.84
N LYS A 159 2.80 -3.48 -9.00
CA LYS A 159 3.72 -4.43 -9.65
C LYS A 159 4.88 -4.82 -8.73
N PHE A 160 5.54 -3.84 -8.13
CA PHE A 160 6.62 -4.09 -7.17
C PHE A 160 6.18 -4.98 -6.00
N LEU A 161 5.03 -4.67 -5.39
CA LEU A 161 4.52 -5.45 -4.26
C LEU A 161 4.12 -6.88 -4.64
N VAL A 162 3.57 -7.08 -5.84
CA VAL A 162 3.23 -8.41 -6.35
C VAL A 162 4.49 -9.24 -6.56
N ASP A 163 5.52 -8.66 -7.17
CA ASP A 163 6.80 -9.34 -7.40
C ASP A 163 7.48 -9.72 -6.06
N GLN A 164 7.51 -8.79 -5.10
CA GLN A 164 8.04 -9.04 -3.75
C GLN A 164 7.25 -10.15 -3.01
N LEU A 165 5.92 -10.15 -3.14
CA LEU A 165 5.09 -11.17 -2.52
C LEU A 165 5.35 -12.56 -3.14
N ALA A 166 5.54 -12.62 -4.46
CA ALA A 166 5.86 -13.86 -5.15
C ALA A 166 7.22 -14.41 -4.70
N ASP A 167 8.24 -13.55 -4.58
CA ASP A 167 9.57 -13.94 -4.12
C ASP A 167 9.57 -14.43 -2.67
N LEU A 168 8.84 -13.75 -1.79
CA LEU A 168 8.69 -14.17 -0.39
C LEU A 168 7.99 -15.53 -0.27
N LYS A 169 6.94 -15.76 -1.08
CA LYS A 169 6.24 -17.05 -1.13
C LYS A 169 7.17 -18.17 -1.58
N LYS A 170 7.97 -17.92 -2.63
CA LYS A 170 8.97 -18.87 -3.12
C LYS A 170 10.01 -19.19 -2.05
N THR A 171 10.62 -18.15 -1.46
CA THR A 171 11.61 -18.30 -0.38
C THR A 171 11.07 -19.13 0.79
N ARG A 172 9.80 -18.92 1.17
CA ARG A 172 9.16 -19.71 2.22
C ARG A 172 9.06 -21.19 1.83
N THR A 173 8.67 -21.48 0.59
CA THR A 173 8.58 -22.86 0.09
C THR A 173 9.95 -23.51 0.08
N ASP A 174 10.98 -22.83 -0.43
CA ASP A 174 12.35 -23.33 -0.48
C ASP A 174 12.90 -23.64 0.93
N LEU A 175 12.64 -22.76 1.91
CA LEU A 175 13.03 -23.00 3.30
C LEU A 175 12.34 -24.20 3.94
N LEU A 176 11.04 -24.41 3.65
CA LEU A 176 10.32 -25.57 4.15
C LEU A 176 10.83 -26.88 3.52
N GLU A 177 11.27 -26.84 2.27
CA GLU A 177 11.91 -27.98 1.63
C GLU A 177 13.26 -28.32 2.27
N ILE A 178 14.08 -27.31 2.58
CA ILE A 178 15.34 -27.50 3.30
C ILE A 178 15.09 -28.09 4.70
N VAL A 179 14.08 -27.60 5.43
CA VAL A 179 13.72 -28.16 6.74
C VAL A 179 13.38 -29.65 6.61
N ARG A 180 12.58 -30.02 5.61
CA ARG A 180 12.24 -31.43 5.36
C ARG A 180 13.47 -32.27 5.04
N GLU A 181 14.38 -31.78 4.19
CA GLU A 181 15.62 -32.51 3.85
C GLU A 181 16.51 -32.71 5.09
N ILE A 182 16.61 -31.68 5.94
CA ILE A 182 17.35 -31.76 7.20
C ILE A 182 16.69 -32.78 8.14
N ASP A 183 15.37 -32.74 8.28
CA ASP A 183 14.63 -33.68 9.12
C ASP A 183 14.84 -35.14 8.66
N GLU A 184 14.69 -35.42 7.36
CA GLU A 184 14.97 -36.75 6.78
C GLU A 184 16.42 -37.20 7.06
N ARG A 185 17.38 -36.28 6.97
CA ARG A 185 18.78 -36.58 7.26
C ARG A 185 19.01 -36.85 8.74
N VAL A 186 18.40 -36.08 9.62
CA VAL A 186 18.48 -36.25 11.08
C VAL A 186 17.86 -37.58 11.49
N GLU A 187 16.69 -37.93 10.95
CA GLU A 187 16.03 -39.22 11.19
C GLU A 187 16.93 -40.39 10.81
N GLN A 188 17.55 -40.33 9.62
CA GLN A 188 18.46 -41.38 9.18
C GLN A 188 19.70 -41.50 10.08
N VAL A 189 20.36 -40.38 10.38
CA VAL A 189 21.56 -40.37 11.24
C VAL A 189 21.24 -40.85 12.65
N PHE A 190 20.10 -40.44 13.20
CA PHE A 190 19.63 -40.89 14.51
C PHE A 190 19.32 -42.39 14.50
N ALA A 191 18.55 -42.88 13.52
CA ALA A 191 18.20 -44.29 13.43
C ALA A 191 19.43 -45.19 13.26
N ASP A 192 20.40 -44.77 12.44
CA ASP A 192 21.68 -45.45 12.28
C ASP A 192 22.46 -45.47 13.60
N ALA A 193 22.60 -44.30 14.25
CA ALA A 193 23.30 -44.19 15.54
C ALA A 193 22.63 -45.01 16.65
N TYR A 194 21.30 -45.04 16.71
CA TYR A 194 20.54 -45.84 17.67
C TYR A 194 20.78 -47.33 17.44
N ARG A 195 20.71 -47.82 16.19
CA ARG A 195 20.98 -49.24 15.89
C ARG A 195 22.41 -49.64 16.25
N ASP A 196 23.39 -48.82 15.89
CA ASP A 196 24.80 -49.08 16.21
C ASP A 196 25.02 -49.10 17.73
N THR A 197 24.44 -48.13 18.45
CA THR A 197 24.55 -48.03 19.92
C THR A 197 23.82 -49.17 20.63
N ALA A 198 22.63 -49.56 20.15
CA ALA A 198 21.87 -50.68 20.72
C ALA A 198 22.63 -52.01 20.56
N ALA A 199 23.20 -52.27 19.38
CA ALA A 199 24.03 -53.45 19.14
C ALA A 199 25.30 -53.45 20.02
N ALA A 200 25.95 -52.30 20.17
CA ALA A 200 27.09 -52.17 21.08
C ALA A 200 26.69 -52.39 22.55
N PHE A 201 25.53 -51.87 22.96
CA PHE A 201 25.02 -52.02 24.33
C PHE A 201 24.70 -53.47 24.68
N ASP A 202 24.07 -54.21 23.76
CA ASP A 202 23.79 -55.64 23.92
C ASP A 202 25.07 -56.47 24.15
N GLY A 203 26.20 -56.06 23.54
CA GLY A 203 27.50 -56.71 23.73
C GLY A 203 28.29 -56.24 24.96
N VAL A 204 28.21 -54.95 25.31
CA VAL A 204 28.95 -54.35 26.44
C VAL A 204 28.30 -54.71 27.78
N PHE A 205 26.96 -54.74 27.84
CA PHE A 205 26.24 -54.91 29.10
C PHE A 205 26.55 -56.25 29.81
N PRO A 206 26.55 -57.42 29.14
CA PRO A 206 26.85 -58.71 29.80
C PRO A 206 28.30 -58.81 30.28
N ARG A 207 29.23 -58.04 29.70
CA ARG A 207 30.63 -57.99 30.15
C ARG A 207 30.78 -57.29 31.50
N LEU A 208 30.02 -56.22 31.72
CA LEU A 208 30.00 -55.51 33.00
C LEU A 208 29.13 -56.25 34.04
N PHE A 209 28.04 -56.89 33.60
CA PHE A 209 27.14 -57.68 34.43
C PHE A 209 27.05 -59.14 33.94
N PRO A 210 27.93 -60.06 34.43
CA PRO A 210 27.88 -61.46 34.04
C PRO A 210 26.50 -62.09 34.31
N GLY A 211 25.86 -62.61 33.27
CA GLY A 211 24.51 -63.20 33.35
C GLY A 211 23.36 -62.18 33.42
N GLY A 212 23.64 -60.90 33.19
CA GLY A 212 22.64 -59.85 33.00
C GLY A 212 22.40 -59.52 31.52
N GLU A 213 21.25 -58.92 31.24
CA GLU A 213 20.85 -58.46 29.90
C GLU A 213 20.48 -56.97 29.98
N GLY A 214 20.87 -56.20 28.98
CA GLY A 214 20.50 -54.79 28.85
C GLY A 214 19.92 -54.56 27.47
N ARG A 215 18.96 -53.63 27.34
CA ARG A 215 18.38 -53.21 26.06
C ARG A 215 18.10 -51.71 26.04
N LEU A 216 18.27 -51.10 24.87
CA LEU A 216 17.78 -49.75 24.60
C LEU A 216 16.43 -49.83 23.90
N VAL A 217 15.44 -49.09 24.39
CA VAL A 217 14.07 -49.10 23.86
C VAL A 217 13.67 -47.68 23.51
N LEU A 218 13.14 -47.48 22.31
CA LEU A 218 12.54 -46.19 21.91
C LEU A 218 11.17 -46.04 22.56
N THR A 219 10.87 -44.85 23.10
CA THR A 219 9.55 -44.57 23.65
C THR A 219 8.48 -44.49 22.57
N ASP A 220 8.85 -44.02 21.37
CA ASP A 220 7.98 -43.91 20.19
C ASP A 220 8.75 -44.32 18.92
N PRO A 221 8.73 -45.61 18.54
CA PRO A 221 9.48 -46.11 17.38
C PRO A 221 9.04 -45.54 16.03
N ASP A 222 7.84 -44.96 15.94
CA ASP A 222 7.29 -44.44 14.69
C ASP A 222 7.71 -42.97 14.45
N ASN A 223 8.31 -42.30 15.44
CA ASN A 223 8.74 -40.91 15.36
C ASN A 223 10.18 -40.72 15.86
N MET A 224 11.14 -40.88 14.95
CA MET A 224 12.57 -40.77 15.26
C MET A 224 13.03 -39.37 15.66
N LEU A 225 12.30 -38.31 15.29
CA LEU A 225 12.66 -36.92 15.62
C LEU A 225 12.38 -36.57 17.07
N THR A 226 11.29 -37.09 17.65
CA THR A 226 10.86 -36.72 19.01
C THR A 226 10.86 -37.88 20.00
N THR A 227 11.22 -39.09 19.58
CA THR A 227 11.30 -40.23 20.50
C THR A 227 12.37 -40.05 21.57
N GLY A 228 12.07 -40.49 22.79
CA GLY A 228 13.06 -40.71 23.83
C GLY A 228 13.72 -42.09 23.70
N VAL A 229 14.81 -42.28 24.46
CA VAL A 229 15.51 -43.55 24.61
C VAL A 229 15.41 -43.97 26.08
N GLU A 230 14.77 -45.11 26.35
CA GLU A 230 14.74 -45.75 27.66
C GLU A 230 15.82 -46.85 27.74
N VAL A 231 16.49 -46.94 28.88
CA VAL A 231 17.45 -48.00 29.19
C VAL A 231 16.79 -49.01 30.11
N GLU A 232 16.63 -50.23 29.61
CA GLU A 232 16.15 -51.37 30.36
C GLU A 232 17.33 -52.27 30.74
N ALA A 233 17.42 -52.63 32.02
CA ALA A 233 18.48 -53.46 32.53
C ALA A 233 17.91 -54.60 33.38
N ARG A 234 18.46 -55.79 33.18
CA ARG A 234 18.15 -57.00 33.91
C ARG A 234 19.42 -57.54 34.55
N PRO A 235 19.69 -57.21 35.83
CA PRO A 235 20.80 -57.81 36.57
C PRO A 235 20.58 -59.31 36.78
N ALA A 236 21.67 -60.06 37.00
CA ALA A 236 21.66 -61.51 37.16
C ALA A 236 20.57 -61.99 38.15
N GLY A 237 19.61 -62.77 37.66
CA GLY A 237 18.52 -63.35 38.46
C GLY A 237 17.37 -62.40 38.84
N LYS A 238 17.35 -61.14 38.38
CA LYS A 238 16.28 -60.16 38.66
C LYS A 238 15.35 -59.95 37.46
N LYS A 239 14.19 -59.31 37.71
CA LYS A 239 13.27 -58.83 36.65
C LYS A 239 13.84 -57.57 35.99
N ILE A 240 13.44 -57.32 34.74
CA ILE A 240 13.78 -56.11 33.98
C ILE A 240 13.28 -54.88 34.76
N LYS A 241 14.14 -53.87 34.88
CA LYS A 241 13.82 -52.58 35.50
C LYS A 241 14.34 -51.43 34.65
N ARG A 242 13.64 -50.29 34.70
CA ARG A 242 14.14 -49.02 34.16
C ARG A 242 15.31 -48.51 35.00
N LEU A 243 16.23 -47.77 34.38
CA LEU A 243 17.41 -47.17 35.03
C LEU A 243 17.09 -46.45 36.36
N SER A 244 15.94 -45.75 36.44
CA SER A 244 15.49 -45.03 37.63
C SER A 244 15.13 -45.91 38.83
N LEU A 245 14.91 -47.21 38.59
CA LEU A 245 14.47 -48.20 39.60
C LEU A 245 15.60 -49.13 40.06
N LEU A 246 16.84 -48.89 39.62
CA LEU A 246 18.03 -49.65 40.01
C LEU A 246 18.67 -49.11 41.29
N SER A 247 19.45 -49.97 41.97
CA SER A 247 20.27 -49.54 43.11
C SER A 247 21.38 -48.56 42.68
N GLY A 248 21.94 -47.78 43.60
CA GLY A 248 22.93 -46.74 43.29
C GLY A 248 24.13 -47.25 42.47
N GLY A 249 24.72 -48.39 42.84
CA GLY A 249 25.84 -48.99 42.11
C GLY A 249 25.43 -49.61 40.76
N GLU A 250 24.29 -50.30 40.71
CA GLU A 250 23.75 -50.87 39.44
C GLU A 250 23.41 -49.75 38.43
N ARG A 251 22.90 -48.61 38.92
CA ARG A 251 22.58 -47.44 38.11
C ARG A 251 23.84 -46.82 37.51
N SER A 252 24.88 -46.60 38.32
CA SER A 252 26.14 -46.05 37.85
C SER A 252 26.80 -46.94 36.80
N LEU A 253 26.86 -48.25 37.05
CA LEU A 253 27.48 -49.19 36.11
C LEU A 253 26.67 -49.36 34.81
N THR A 254 25.33 -49.30 34.89
CA THR A 254 24.47 -49.28 33.69
C THR A 254 24.66 -48.01 32.86
N ALA A 255 24.83 -46.85 33.51
CA ALA A 255 25.12 -45.60 32.83
C ALA A 255 26.51 -45.63 32.15
N VAL A 256 27.51 -46.20 32.82
CA VAL A 256 28.85 -46.43 32.23
C VAL A 256 28.76 -47.39 31.05
N ALA A 257 27.98 -48.46 31.15
CA ALA A 257 27.74 -49.39 30.03
C ALA A 257 27.13 -48.68 28.82
N LEU A 258 26.18 -47.76 29.03
CA LEU A 258 25.59 -46.95 27.96
C LEU A 258 26.64 -46.03 27.32
N LEU A 259 27.44 -45.32 28.13
CA LEU A 259 28.49 -44.44 27.62
C LEU A 259 29.51 -45.21 26.78
N VAL A 260 29.99 -46.36 27.27
CA VAL A 260 30.92 -47.23 26.54
C VAL A 260 30.29 -47.74 25.23
N ALA A 261 29.00 -48.10 25.23
CA ALA A 261 28.30 -48.49 24.02
C ALA A 261 28.23 -47.35 22.97
N ILE A 262 27.97 -46.12 23.42
CA ILE A 262 28.00 -44.94 22.56
C ILE A 262 29.40 -44.73 21.98
N PHE A 263 30.44 -44.81 22.82
CA PHE A 263 31.83 -44.61 22.40
C PHE A 263 32.31 -45.65 21.40
N LYS A 264 31.86 -46.90 21.55
CA LYS A 264 32.17 -47.98 20.62
C LYS A 264 31.42 -47.83 19.29
N ALA A 265 30.17 -47.35 19.33
CA ALA A 265 29.37 -47.12 18.13
C ALA A 265 29.80 -45.88 17.32
N ARG A 266 30.30 -44.85 18.02
CA ARG A 266 30.73 -43.57 17.44
C ARG A 266 32.05 -43.13 18.10
N PRO A 267 33.20 -43.66 17.66
CA PRO A 267 34.49 -43.32 18.24
C PRO A 267 34.83 -41.85 18.01
N SER A 268 35.20 -41.16 19.09
CA SER A 268 35.73 -39.80 19.07
C SER A 268 37.26 -39.84 19.15
N PRO A 269 37.96 -38.80 18.66
CA PRO A 269 39.44 -38.78 18.68
C PRO A 269 40.03 -38.91 20.10
N PHE A 270 39.34 -38.36 21.10
CA PHE A 270 39.71 -38.50 22.50
C PHE A 270 38.48 -38.47 23.41
N TYR A 271 38.61 -39.05 24.60
CA TYR A 271 37.62 -39.01 25.66
C TYR A 271 38.25 -38.53 26.97
N VAL A 272 37.49 -37.74 27.74
CA VAL A 272 37.87 -37.29 29.08
C VAL A 272 36.89 -37.90 30.07
N MET A 273 37.41 -38.60 31.07
CA MET A 273 36.63 -39.24 32.12
C MET A 273 37.11 -38.76 33.47
N ASP A 274 36.21 -38.24 34.29
CA ASP A 274 36.52 -37.69 35.62
C ASP A 274 35.85 -38.52 36.70
N GLU A 275 36.65 -39.25 37.48
CA GLU A 275 36.27 -40.12 38.60
C GLU A 275 35.07 -41.06 38.33
N VAL A 276 34.95 -41.52 37.08
CA VAL A 276 33.83 -42.36 36.61
C VAL A 276 33.72 -43.69 37.35
N GLU A 277 34.81 -44.14 37.96
CA GLU A 277 34.92 -45.41 38.68
C GLU A 277 34.78 -45.30 40.21
N ALA A 278 34.62 -44.09 40.77
CA ALA A 278 34.64 -43.88 42.21
C ALA A 278 33.54 -44.64 43.00
N ALA A 279 32.46 -45.02 42.32
CA ALA A 279 31.33 -45.76 42.89
C ALA A 279 31.36 -47.27 42.60
N LEU A 280 32.44 -47.79 41.99
CA LEU A 280 32.55 -49.19 41.59
C LEU A 280 33.34 -50.02 42.62
N ASP A 281 32.95 -51.29 42.76
CA ASP A 281 33.71 -52.28 43.52
C ASP A 281 34.90 -52.82 42.71
N ASP A 282 35.84 -53.51 43.37
CA ASP A 282 37.07 -54.00 42.74
C ASP A 282 36.82 -54.95 41.55
N ALA A 283 35.70 -55.68 41.57
CA ALA A 283 35.34 -56.62 40.52
C ALA A 283 34.79 -55.91 39.27
N ASN A 284 33.90 -54.93 39.45
CA ASN A 284 33.37 -54.13 38.35
C ASN A 284 34.39 -53.15 37.80
N LEU A 285 35.28 -52.62 38.66
CA LEU A 285 36.43 -51.82 38.23
C LEU A 285 37.30 -52.61 37.26
N GLY A 286 37.65 -53.86 37.57
CA GLY A 286 38.44 -54.70 36.66
C GLY A 286 37.81 -54.85 35.27
N ARG A 287 36.50 -55.09 35.21
CA ARG A 287 35.75 -55.22 33.94
C ARG A 287 35.70 -53.92 33.15
N LEU A 288 35.56 -52.79 33.85
CA LEU A 288 35.59 -51.47 33.21
C LEU A 288 36.96 -51.18 32.60
N LEU A 289 38.03 -51.51 33.32
CA LEU A 289 39.40 -51.31 32.84
C LEU A 289 39.70 -52.16 31.60
N GLU A 290 39.16 -53.38 31.51
CA GLU A 290 39.25 -54.18 30.28
C GLU A 290 38.57 -53.49 29.08
N LEU A 291 37.41 -52.86 29.29
CA LEU A 291 36.73 -52.11 28.23
C LEU A 291 37.51 -50.85 27.84
N PHE A 292 38.11 -50.15 28.79
CA PHE A 292 38.99 -49.01 28.50
C PHE A 292 40.22 -49.44 27.69
N LYS A 293 40.76 -50.63 27.96
CA LYS A 293 41.86 -51.19 27.18
C LYS A 293 41.52 -51.52 25.73
N GLU A 294 40.26 -51.78 25.43
CA GLU A 294 39.80 -51.93 24.04
C GLU A 294 39.56 -50.56 23.40
N LEU A 295 38.96 -49.62 24.13
CA LEU A 295 38.69 -48.28 23.60
C LEU A 295 39.97 -47.50 23.29
N GLN A 296 41.06 -47.72 24.02
CA GLN A 296 42.36 -47.11 23.75
C GLN A 296 42.99 -47.55 22.41
N GLU A 297 42.54 -48.66 21.81
CA GLU A 297 43.05 -49.10 20.51
C GLU A 297 42.66 -48.11 19.40
N ASP A 298 41.48 -47.50 19.53
CA ASP A 298 40.90 -46.62 18.52
C ASP A 298 40.88 -45.13 18.93
N SER A 299 40.94 -44.81 20.23
CA SER A 299 40.73 -43.46 20.77
C SER A 299 41.67 -43.11 21.92
N GLN A 300 42.07 -41.84 22.03
CA GLN A 300 42.87 -41.39 23.18
C GLN A 300 42.00 -41.27 24.46
N LEU A 301 42.40 -41.91 25.56
CA LEU A 301 41.69 -41.83 26.83
C LEU A 301 42.44 -40.95 27.84
N ILE A 302 41.77 -39.95 28.41
CA ILE A 302 42.26 -39.13 29.51
C ILE A 302 41.38 -39.43 30.73
N VAL A 303 41.94 -40.09 31.73
CA VAL A 303 41.19 -40.48 32.94
C VAL A 303 41.76 -39.74 34.14
N VAL A 304 40.90 -38.99 34.83
CA VAL A 304 41.18 -38.36 36.12
C VAL A 304 40.67 -39.30 37.20
N THR A 305 41.58 -39.79 38.05
CA THR A 305 41.27 -40.84 39.00
C THR A 305 42.21 -40.81 40.20
N HIS A 306 41.71 -41.32 41.33
CA HIS A 306 42.51 -41.67 42.51
C HIS A 306 42.66 -43.20 42.69
N GLN A 307 42.09 -44.01 41.78
CA GLN A 307 42.09 -45.47 41.86
C GLN A 307 43.40 -46.06 41.33
N LYS A 308 44.11 -46.81 42.18
CA LYS A 308 45.42 -47.39 41.84
C LYS A 308 45.35 -48.35 40.64
N ARG A 309 44.30 -49.17 40.55
CA ARG A 309 44.10 -50.11 39.44
C ARG A 309 43.91 -49.41 38.10
N THR A 310 43.22 -48.26 38.08
CA THR A 310 43.09 -47.45 36.86
C THR A 310 44.44 -46.84 36.47
N MET A 311 45.25 -46.40 37.44
CA MET A 311 46.59 -45.88 37.18
C MET A 311 47.56 -46.94 36.62
N GLU A 312 47.40 -48.20 37.01
CA GLU A 312 48.26 -49.31 36.57
C GLU A 312 48.13 -49.62 35.07
N ILE A 313 46.98 -49.34 34.46
CA ILE A 313 46.74 -49.61 33.03
C ILE A 313 47.12 -48.43 32.12
N ALA A 314 47.50 -47.28 32.68
CA ALA A 314 47.75 -46.06 31.92
C ALA A 314 49.15 -46.07 31.29
N ASP A 315 49.28 -45.61 30.04
CA ASP A 315 50.58 -45.42 29.37
C ASP A 315 51.39 -44.27 29.97
N ALA A 316 50.71 -43.25 30.49
CA ALA A 316 51.31 -42.08 31.10
C ALA A 316 50.44 -41.59 32.25
N LEU A 317 51.10 -41.22 33.35
CA LEU A 317 50.49 -40.64 34.54
C LEU A 317 50.89 -39.18 34.66
N TYR A 318 49.90 -38.32 34.85
CA TYR A 318 50.06 -36.90 35.14
C TYR A 318 49.58 -36.64 36.57
N GLY A 319 50.52 -36.48 37.50
CA GLY A 319 50.23 -36.15 38.89
C GLY A 319 50.12 -34.65 39.08
N VAL A 320 49.01 -34.18 39.65
CA VAL A 320 48.84 -32.77 40.04
C VAL A 320 49.18 -32.64 41.52
N THR A 321 50.13 -31.75 41.85
CA THR A 321 50.49 -31.42 43.23
C THR A 321 50.32 -29.93 43.46
N MET A 322 49.76 -29.55 44.61
CA MET A 322 49.61 -28.16 45.01
C MET A 322 50.63 -27.87 46.10
N ARG A 323 51.48 -26.85 45.88
CA ARG A 323 52.37 -26.34 46.94
C ARG A 323 51.56 -25.41 47.85
N GLY A 324 52.06 -25.15 49.06
CA GLY A 324 51.35 -24.36 50.08
C GLY A 324 51.05 -22.89 49.71
N ASP A 325 51.46 -22.45 48.52
CA ASP A 325 51.19 -21.15 47.89
C ASP A 325 49.91 -21.15 47.02
N GLY A 326 49.20 -22.28 46.92
CA GLY A 326 47.97 -22.41 46.12
C GLY A 326 48.23 -22.54 44.61
N VAL A 327 49.49 -22.70 44.18
CA VAL A 327 49.85 -22.93 42.79
C VAL A 327 49.95 -24.42 42.52
N THR A 328 49.16 -24.91 41.56
CA THR A 328 49.23 -26.30 41.09
C THR A 328 50.39 -26.49 40.12
N THR A 329 51.20 -27.52 40.37
CA THR A 329 52.28 -27.98 39.50
C THR A 329 51.94 -29.37 38.98
N VAL A 330 52.17 -29.61 37.69
CA VAL A 330 51.94 -30.91 37.04
C VAL A 330 53.27 -31.66 36.93
N ILE A 331 53.29 -32.90 37.39
CA ILE A 331 54.40 -33.84 37.25
C ILE A 331 53.93 -34.92 36.28
N SER A 332 54.77 -35.30 35.31
CA SER A 332 54.44 -36.37 34.36
C SER A 332 55.41 -37.54 34.50
N GLN A 333 54.88 -38.75 34.37
CA GLN A 333 55.65 -39.99 34.37
C GLN A 333 55.07 -40.92 33.29
N ARG A 334 55.91 -41.37 32.36
CA ARG A 334 55.52 -42.38 31.37
C ARG A 334 55.71 -43.77 32.00
N MET A 335 54.68 -44.61 31.92
CA MET A 335 54.75 -46.00 32.37
C MET A 335 55.51 -46.78 31.28
N ARG A 336 56.67 -47.34 31.62
CA ARG A 336 57.42 -48.23 30.72
C ARG A 336 56.83 -49.63 30.86
N GLU A 337 56.61 -50.33 29.75
CA GLU A 337 56.31 -51.77 29.78
C GLU A 337 57.43 -52.48 30.55
N ASP A 338 57.09 -53.13 31.66
CA ASP A 338 57.94 -54.15 32.25
C ASP A 338 58.06 -55.28 31.23
N VAL A 339 59.18 -55.29 30.50
CA VAL A 339 59.62 -56.46 29.74
C VAL A 339 59.99 -57.53 30.77
N SER A 340 58.99 -58.28 31.24
CA SER A 340 59.21 -59.50 32.00
C SER A 340 59.68 -60.58 31.03
N ALA A 341 60.95 -60.96 31.19
CA ALA A 341 61.57 -62.13 30.58
C ALA A 341 61.05 -63.45 31.20
#